data_AF-A0A348XJZ2-F1
#
_entry.id   AF-A0A348XJZ2-F1
#
_cell.length_a   1.000
_cell.length_b   1.000
_cell.length_c   1.000
_cell.angle_alpha   90.00
_cell.angle_beta   90.00
_cell.angle_gamma   90.00
#
_symmetry.space_group_name_H-M   'P 1'
#
loop_
_entity.id
_entity.type
_entity.pdbx_description
1 polymer ?
#
loop_
_entity_poly.entity_id
_entity_poly.type
_entity_poly.pdbx_seq_one_letter_code
_entity_poly.pdbx_strand_id
1 'polypeptide(L)'
;MPVTSSYVDSRGQRVQNTRCVKATLKTNYQALTAARMPEELSAAIIAGDPELHLEQFGRFVSSNSRIYLNRETDEPAYGVVVRELVYDLDGSLKQERAPKQSARNVVLAKPRKWSGRMIPKQKAQSHFGFAHIMELSHIDGLTYDFLYGMARELEERDSFMLLVHLTNLEPLGSSDQCR
;
A
#
# COMPACT_ATOMS: atom_id res chain seq x y z
N MET A 1 -27.46 -9.24 -1.71
CA MET A 1 -26.45 -9.21 -2.79
C MET A 1 -25.94 -7.78 -2.90
N PRO A 2 -24.63 -7.49 -2.81
CA PRO A 2 -24.17 -6.11 -2.93
C PRO A 2 -24.36 -5.65 -4.37
N VAL A 3 -25.11 -4.57 -4.57
CA VAL A 3 -25.32 -3.94 -5.87
C VAL A 3 -24.02 -3.23 -6.23
N THR A 4 -23.21 -3.81 -7.10
CA THR A 4 -22.02 -3.13 -7.63
C THR A 4 -22.49 -2.15 -8.71
N SER A 5 -22.67 -0.88 -8.37
CA SER A 5 -22.98 0.16 -9.34
C SER A 5 -21.82 0.30 -10.33
N SER A 6 -22.01 -0.18 -11.56
CA SER A 6 -21.05 0.06 -12.64
C SER A 6 -21.44 1.33 -13.39
N TYR A 7 -20.52 2.29 -13.46
CA TYR A 7 -20.66 3.44 -14.33
C TYR A 7 -20.75 2.97 -15.78
N VAL A 8 -21.74 3.50 -16.50
CA VAL A 8 -21.95 3.26 -17.92
C VAL A 8 -21.83 4.57 -18.67
N ASP A 9 -21.29 4.52 -19.89
CA ASP A 9 -21.23 5.69 -20.77
C ASP A 9 -22.61 6.01 -21.38
N SER A 10 -22.67 7.07 -22.19
CA SER A 10 -23.89 7.45 -22.92
C SER A 10 -24.36 6.42 -23.96
N ARG A 11 -23.56 5.39 -24.23
CA ARG A 11 -23.85 4.27 -25.14
C ARG A 11 -24.16 2.97 -24.39
N GLY A 12 -24.26 3.02 -23.05
CA GLY A 12 -24.53 1.85 -22.22
C GLY A 12 -23.34 0.90 -22.04
N GLN A 13 -22.13 1.28 -22.47
CA GLN A 13 -20.93 0.48 -22.28
C GLN A 13 -20.35 0.69 -20.89
N ARG A 14 -19.77 -0.37 -20.33
CA ARG A 14 -19.22 -0.36 -18.97
C ARG A 14 -17.91 0.42 -18.94
N VAL A 15 -17.80 1.42 -18.08
CA VAL A 15 -16.57 2.19 -17.88
C VAL A 15 -15.54 1.32 -17.15
N GLN A 16 -14.32 1.27 -17.67
CA GLN A 16 -13.21 0.53 -17.07
C GLN A 16 -12.05 1.46 -16.75
N ASN A 17 -11.41 1.24 -15.61
CA ASN A 17 -10.16 1.92 -15.29
C ASN A 17 -9.02 1.27 -16.09
N THR A 18 -8.36 2.05 -16.93
CA THR A 18 -7.24 1.57 -17.76
C THR A 18 -5.98 2.35 -17.42
N ARG A 19 -4.86 1.64 -17.32
CA ARG A 19 -3.54 2.26 -17.12
C ARG A 19 -2.96 2.65 -18.47
N CYS A 20 -2.41 3.86 -18.56
CA CYS A 20 -1.71 4.34 -19.74
C CYS A 20 -0.29 4.80 -19.38
N VAL A 21 0.60 4.77 -20.37
CA VAL A 21 1.96 5.29 -20.24
C VAL A 21 1.90 6.82 -20.31
N LYS A 22 2.33 7.48 -19.23
CA LYS A 22 2.39 8.96 -19.14
C LYS A 22 3.76 9.52 -19.50
N ALA A 23 4.84 8.83 -19.16
CA ALA A 23 6.20 9.26 -19.44
C ALA A 23 7.13 8.05 -19.55
N THR A 24 8.25 8.23 -20.23
CA THR A 24 9.33 7.24 -20.35
C THR A 24 10.47 7.59 -19.39
N LEU A 25 11.46 6.72 -19.23
CA LEU A 25 12.65 7.00 -18.42
C LEU A 25 13.38 8.28 -18.88
N LYS A 26 13.35 8.58 -20.18
CA LYS A 26 13.99 9.78 -20.77
C LYS A 26 13.12 11.03 -20.67
N THR A 27 11.80 10.88 -20.73
CA THR A 27 10.86 12.00 -20.76
C THR A 27 10.21 12.29 -19.40
N ASN A 28 10.62 11.57 -18.35
CA ASN A 28 10.22 11.87 -16.98
C ASN A 28 10.82 13.22 -16.54
N TYR A 29 10.09 13.94 -15.69
CA TYR A 29 10.49 15.22 -15.13
C TYR A 29 11.92 15.22 -14.59
N GLN A 30 12.30 14.21 -13.81
CA GLN A 30 13.66 14.09 -13.26
C GLN A 30 14.75 14.09 -14.34
N ALA A 31 14.53 13.36 -15.44
CA ALA A 31 15.49 13.28 -16.55
C ALA A 31 15.57 14.62 -17.32
N LEU A 32 14.43 15.28 -17.52
CA LEU A 32 14.36 16.58 -18.20
C LEU A 32 15.03 17.70 -17.38
N THR A 33 14.82 17.72 -16.06
CA THR A 33 15.44 18.71 -15.16
C THR A 33 16.93 18.45 -14.91
N ALA A 34 17.41 17.22 -15.12
CA ALA A 34 18.84 16.91 -15.07
C ALA A 34 19.58 17.43 -16.31
N ALA A 35 18.90 17.48 -17.46
CA ALA A 35 19.49 17.88 -18.74
C ALA A 35 19.35 19.37 -19.05
N ARG A 36 18.42 20.09 -18.41
CA ARG A 36 18.08 21.50 -18.71
C ARG A 36 17.78 22.28 -17.46
N MET A 37 18.06 23.58 -17.48
CA MET A 37 17.60 24.47 -16.42
C MET A 37 16.07 24.64 -16.47
N PRO A 38 15.39 24.95 -15.35
CA PRO A 38 13.93 25.07 -15.30
C PRO A 38 13.35 26.07 -16.31
N GLU A 39 14.06 27.17 -16.58
CA GLU A 39 13.66 28.22 -17.53
C GLU A 39 13.76 27.75 -18.99
N GLU A 40 14.78 26.96 -19.32
CA GLU A 40 14.95 26.38 -20.65
C GLU A 40 13.93 25.25 -20.89
N LEU A 41 13.63 24.49 -19.84
CA LEU A 41 12.62 23.45 -19.88
C LEU A 41 11.23 24.05 -20.11
N SER A 42 10.87 25.14 -19.43
CA SER A 42 9.57 25.80 -19.63
C SER A 42 9.42 26.35 -21.05
N ALA A 43 10.45 27.02 -21.58
CA ALA A 43 10.45 27.47 -22.97
C ALA A 43 10.33 26.30 -23.97
N ALA A 44 10.99 25.18 -23.70
CA ALA A 44 10.91 23.99 -24.55
C ALA A 44 9.54 23.30 -24.50
N ILE A 45 8.90 23.25 -23.33
CA ILE A 45 7.53 22.73 -23.18
C ILE A 45 6.56 23.57 -24.02
N ILE A 46 6.64 24.90 -23.91
CA ILE A 46 5.82 25.81 -24.71
C ILE A 46 6.05 25.61 -26.21
N ALA A 47 7.29 25.31 -26.61
CA ALA A 47 7.65 25.18 -28.02
C ALA A 47 7.24 23.84 -28.67
N GLY A 48 7.17 22.73 -27.93
CA GLY A 48 6.92 21.43 -28.56
C GLY A 48 6.91 20.20 -27.67
N ASP A 49 6.49 20.33 -26.40
CA ASP A 49 6.18 19.20 -25.50
C ASP A 49 7.26 18.09 -25.43
N PRO A 50 8.51 18.39 -25.04
CA PRO A 50 9.60 17.43 -24.97
C PRO A 50 9.37 16.31 -23.94
N GLU A 51 8.37 16.44 -23.07
CA GLU A 51 7.91 15.41 -22.14
C GLU A 51 7.07 14.31 -22.82
N LEU A 52 6.49 14.60 -23.98
CA LEU A 52 5.62 13.69 -24.70
C LEU A 52 6.42 12.86 -25.71
N HIS A 53 6.66 11.60 -25.37
CA HIS A 53 7.12 10.64 -26.36
C HIS A 53 5.93 10.16 -27.20
N LEU A 54 5.66 10.82 -28.32
CA LEU A 54 4.42 10.64 -29.13
C LEU A 54 4.04 9.17 -29.42
N GLU A 55 5.02 8.30 -29.67
CA GLU A 55 4.73 6.87 -29.94
C GLU A 55 4.34 6.04 -28.71
N GLN A 56 4.79 6.46 -27.52
CA GLN A 56 4.62 5.70 -26.27
C GLN A 56 3.56 6.33 -25.38
N PHE A 57 3.37 7.63 -25.47
CA PHE A 57 2.40 8.38 -24.69
C PHE A 57 0.97 7.90 -24.98
N GLY A 58 0.19 7.66 -23.93
CA GLY A 58 -1.19 7.19 -24.05
C GLY A 58 -1.35 5.71 -24.39
N ARG A 59 -0.26 4.96 -24.58
CA ARG A 59 -0.33 3.51 -24.81
C ARG A 59 -0.94 2.81 -23.60
N PHE A 60 -1.97 1.99 -23.84
CA PHE A 60 -2.60 1.19 -22.80
C PHE A 60 -1.69 0.06 -22.33
N VAL A 61 -1.58 -0.08 -21.01
CA VAL A 61 -0.79 -1.12 -20.35
C VAL A 61 -1.76 -2.24 -19.95
N SER A 62 -1.69 -3.38 -20.65
CA SER A 62 -2.53 -4.55 -20.38
C SER A 62 -1.94 -5.44 -19.28
N SER A 63 -0.66 -5.79 -19.39
CA SER A 63 0.07 -6.65 -18.45
C SER A 63 1.42 -6.05 -18.12
N ASN A 64 1.74 -5.97 -16.83
CA ASN A 64 3.02 -5.48 -16.33
C ASN A 64 3.82 -6.62 -15.72
N SER A 65 5.04 -6.83 -16.24
CA SER A 65 6.01 -7.73 -15.64
C SER A 65 6.98 -6.93 -14.78
N ARG A 66 7.20 -7.35 -13.54
CA ARG A 66 8.23 -6.75 -12.68
C ARG A 66 9.59 -7.29 -13.12
N ILE A 67 10.42 -6.41 -13.66
CA ILE A 67 11.84 -6.68 -13.91
C ILE A 67 12.69 -6.04 -12.81
N TYR A 68 13.76 -6.70 -12.43
CA TYR A 68 14.75 -6.13 -11.51
C TYR A 68 15.93 -5.65 -12.34
N LEU A 69 16.50 -4.50 -11.97
CA LEU A 69 17.70 -3.95 -12.62
C LEU A 69 18.88 -4.13 -11.68
N ASN A 70 20.04 -4.46 -12.23
CA ASN A 70 21.29 -4.40 -11.49
C ASN A 70 21.65 -2.92 -11.27
N ARG A 71 21.91 -2.55 -10.02
CA ARG A 71 22.20 -1.15 -9.66
C ARG A 71 23.48 -0.62 -10.30
N GLU A 72 24.45 -1.48 -10.60
CA GLU A 72 25.75 -1.07 -11.15
C GLU A 72 25.73 -0.92 -12.67
N THR A 73 25.06 -1.83 -13.37
CA THR A 73 25.06 -1.89 -14.85
C THR A 73 23.78 -1.34 -15.49
N ASP A 74 22.72 -1.11 -14.71
CA ASP A 74 21.37 -0.75 -15.17
C ASP A 74 20.74 -1.77 -16.15
N GLU A 75 21.30 -2.99 -16.19
CA GLU A 75 20.81 -4.08 -17.02
C GLU A 75 19.79 -4.94 -16.26
N PRO A 76 18.85 -5.60 -16.99
CA PRO A 76 17.93 -6.56 -16.39
C PRO A 76 18.67 -7.68 -15.65
N ALA A 77 18.35 -7.86 -14.37
CA ALA A 77 18.89 -8.92 -13.54
C ALA A 77 18.14 -10.24 -13.79
N TYR A 78 18.89 -11.30 -14.07
CA TYR A 78 18.38 -12.67 -14.25
C TYR A 78 18.64 -13.52 -13.01
N GLY A 79 17.75 -14.47 -12.72
CA GLY A 79 17.94 -15.39 -11.58
C GLY A 79 17.81 -14.73 -10.21
N VAL A 80 16.99 -13.68 -10.08
CA VAL A 80 16.82 -12.94 -8.82
C VAL A 80 16.17 -13.83 -7.76
N VAL A 81 16.90 -14.08 -6.68
CA VAL A 81 16.40 -14.76 -5.48
C VAL A 81 16.10 -13.72 -4.42
N VAL A 82 14.82 -13.52 -4.11
CA VAL A 82 14.41 -12.62 -3.03
C VAL A 82 14.53 -13.37 -1.71
N ARG A 83 15.23 -12.77 -0.74
CA ARG A 83 15.43 -13.31 0.62
C ARG A 83 15.04 -12.27 1.66
N GLU A 84 14.50 -12.75 2.77
CA GLU A 84 14.11 -11.96 3.94
C GLU A 84 15.20 -12.13 5.02
N LEU A 85 15.79 -11.02 5.44
CA LEU A 85 16.77 -10.96 6.52
C LEU A 85 16.04 -10.69 7.83
N VAL A 86 16.12 -11.64 8.76
CA VAL A 86 15.53 -11.55 10.10
C VAL A 86 16.61 -11.11 11.07
N TYR A 87 16.40 -9.99 11.74
CA TYR A 87 17.30 -9.44 12.74
C TYR A 87 16.77 -9.71 14.15
N ASP A 88 17.68 -9.90 15.09
CA ASP A 88 17.36 -9.92 16.52
C ASP A 88 17.26 -8.51 17.10
N LEU A 89 16.78 -8.40 18.35
CA LEU A 89 16.62 -7.13 19.07
C LEU A 89 17.94 -6.34 19.18
N ASP A 90 19.08 -7.04 19.20
CA ASP A 90 20.42 -6.46 19.28
C ASP A 90 20.95 -6.00 17.90
N GLY A 91 20.16 -6.15 16.83
CA GLY A 91 20.54 -5.81 15.46
C GLY A 91 21.41 -6.84 14.76
N SER A 92 21.73 -7.97 15.41
CA SER A 92 22.46 -9.08 14.79
C SER A 92 21.57 -9.83 13.79
N LEU A 93 22.17 -10.28 12.68
CA LEU A 93 21.46 -11.09 11.69
C LEU A 93 21.20 -12.49 12.27
N LYS A 94 19.93 -12.81 12.51
CA LYS A 94 19.50 -14.08 13.07
C LYS A 94 19.37 -15.16 12.00
N GLN A 95 18.68 -14.83 10.91
CA GLN A 95 18.30 -15.80 9.90
C GLN A 95 18.07 -15.14 8.54
N GLU A 96 18.53 -15.83 7.50
CA GLU A 96 18.17 -15.52 6.12
C GLU A 96 17.22 -16.61 5.60
N ARG A 97 16.05 -16.22 5.12
CA ARG A 97 15.01 -17.16 4.66
C ARG A 97 14.28 -16.65 3.42
N ALA A 98 13.47 -17.50 2.78
CA ALA A 98 12.54 -17.03 1.75
C ALA A 98 11.44 -16.15 2.38
N PRO A 99 10.94 -15.10 1.68
CA PRO A 99 9.91 -14.22 2.20
C PRO A 99 8.68 -14.99 2.66
N LYS A 100 8.38 -14.92 3.96
CA LYS A 100 7.19 -15.57 4.51
C LYS A 100 6.01 -14.59 4.48
N GLN A 101 4.97 -14.92 3.70
CA GLN A 101 3.72 -14.17 3.80
C GLN A 101 3.01 -14.52 5.11
N SER A 102 2.75 -13.52 5.94
CA SER A 102 1.90 -13.67 7.13
C SER A 102 0.43 -13.50 6.75
N ALA A 103 -0.43 -14.33 7.32
CA ALA A 103 -1.87 -14.14 7.19
C ALA A 103 -2.29 -12.89 7.94
N ARG A 104 -3.24 -12.13 7.38
CA ARG A 104 -3.80 -10.96 8.05
C ARG A 104 -4.70 -11.41 9.19
N ASN A 105 -4.61 -10.75 10.34
CA ASN A 105 -5.50 -11.01 11.48
C ASN A 105 -6.94 -10.47 11.27
N VAL A 106 -7.21 -9.88 10.10
CA VAL A 106 -8.49 -9.27 9.75
C VAL A 106 -9.10 -9.98 8.54
N VAL A 107 -10.35 -10.45 8.72
CA VAL A 107 -11.19 -10.98 7.64
C VAL A 107 -12.17 -9.88 7.26
N LEU A 108 -12.03 -9.31 6.05
CA LEU A 108 -12.81 -8.16 5.58
C LEU A 108 -14.32 -8.39 5.57
N ALA A 109 -14.76 -9.62 5.31
CA ALA A 109 -16.17 -9.98 5.27
C ALA A 109 -16.84 -10.00 6.65
N LYS A 110 -16.08 -9.96 7.76
CA LYS A 110 -16.61 -10.12 9.11
C LYS A 110 -16.43 -8.83 9.93
N PRO A 111 -17.51 -8.24 10.47
CA PRO A 111 -17.41 -7.04 11.27
C PRO A 111 -16.57 -7.30 12.53
N ARG A 112 -15.80 -6.29 12.92
CA ARG A 112 -14.99 -6.29 14.14
C ARG A 112 -15.70 -5.43 15.18
N LYS A 113 -15.64 -5.85 16.43
CA LYS A 113 -16.19 -5.09 17.56
C LYS A 113 -15.04 -4.58 18.42
N TRP A 114 -15.24 -3.43 19.03
CA TRP A 114 -14.33 -2.95 20.06
C TRP A 114 -14.36 -3.91 21.26
N SER A 115 -13.19 -4.30 21.76
CA SER A 115 -13.06 -5.16 22.95
C SER A 115 -13.32 -4.46 24.28
N GLY A 116 -13.58 -3.14 24.28
CA GLY A 116 -13.65 -2.32 25.48
C GLY A 116 -12.28 -1.92 26.05
N ARG A 117 -11.18 -2.43 25.48
CA ARG A 117 -9.82 -2.11 25.91
C ARG A 117 -9.15 -1.06 25.02
N MET A 118 -8.46 -0.13 25.65
CA MET A 118 -7.54 0.83 25.02
C MET A 118 -6.11 0.52 25.46
N ILE A 119 -5.15 0.70 24.55
CA ILE A 119 -3.73 0.42 24.79
C ILE A 119 -2.93 1.69 24.50
N PRO A 120 -2.20 2.28 25.46
CA PRO A 120 -1.37 3.46 25.19
C PRO A 120 -0.37 3.22 24.05
N LYS A 121 -0.09 4.23 23.22
CA LYS A 121 0.81 4.07 22.05
C LYS A 121 2.20 3.60 22.46
N GLN A 122 2.74 4.15 23.55
CA GLN A 122 4.04 3.75 24.12
C GLN A 122 4.08 2.28 24.59
N LYS A 123 2.94 1.73 25.01
CA LYS A 123 2.86 0.30 25.35
C LYS A 123 2.75 -0.54 24.07
N ALA A 124 1.97 -0.08 23.09
CA ALA A 124 1.75 -0.82 21.86
C ALA A 124 3.04 -1.07 21.06
N GLN A 125 3.93 -0.08 20.96
CA GLN A 125 5.20 -0.20 20.24
C GLN A 125 6.11 -1.32 20.75
N SER A 126 6.07 -1.63 22.05
CA SER A 126 6.93 -2.64 22.66
C SER A 126 6.32 -4.04 22.63
N HIS A 127 4.99 -4.14 22.50
CA HIS A 127 4.26 -5.40 22.62
C HIS A 127 3.70 -5.93 21.29
N PHE A 128 3.59 -5.10 20.25
CA PHE A 128 2.99 -5.50 18.98
C PHE A 128 3.93 -5.19 17.80
N GLY A 129 4.07 -6.17 16.90
CA GLY A 129 4.66 -5.97 15.57
C GLY A 129 3.57 -5.65 14.55
N PHE A 130 3.62 -4.47 13.94
CA PHE A 130 2.64 -4.05 12.92
C PHE A 130 3.12 -4.47 11.52
N ALA A 131 2.45 -5.45 10.92
CA ALA A 131 2.80 -5.95 9.57
C ALA A 131 1.96 -5.32 8.45
N HIS A 132 0.71 -4.96 8.73
CA HIS A 132 -0.22 -4.43 7.74
C HIS A 132 -1.05 -3.30 8.32
N ILE A 133 -1.11 -2.19 7.59
CA ILE A 133 -1.96 -1.04 7.91
C ILE A 133 -3.23 -1.13 7.06
N MET A 134 -4.37 -0.80 7.67
CA MET A 134 -5.66 -0.74 7.00
C MET A 134 -6.31 0.60 7.27
N GLU A 135 -6.94 1.17 6.25
CA GLU A 135 -7.68 2.40 6.35
C GLU A 135 -9.18 2.11 6.45
N LEU A 136 -9.88 2.86 7.30
CA LEU A 136 -11.33 2.88 7.37
C LEU A 136 -11.82 4.15 6.68
N SER A 137 -12.71 4.01 5.70
CA SER A 137 -13.34 5.13 5.00
C SER A 137 -14.82 5.23 5.35
N HIS A 138 -15.33 6.47 5.38
CA HIS A 138 -16.76 6.74 5.53
C HIS A 138 -17.46 6.63 4.18
N ILE A 139 -18.76 6.33 4.21
CA ILE A 139 -19.61 6.26 3.01
C ILE A 139 -20.53 7.47 2.93
N ASP A 140 -20.91 8.02 4.09
CA ASP A 140 -21.82 9.15 4.25
C ASP A 140 -21.36 10.09 5.38
N GLY A 141 -22.07 11.20 5.58
CA GLY A 141 -21.73 12.19 6.61
C GLY A 141 -21.89 11.65 8.03
N LEU A 142 -22.87 10.77 8.27
CA LEU A 142 -23.11 10.21 9.61
C LEU A 142 -21.96 9.27 10.04
N THR A 143 -21.50 8.43 9.11
CA THR A 143 -20.34 7.55 9.35
C THR A 143 -19.05 8.34 9.48
N TYR A 144 -18.93 9.49 8.79
CA TYR A 144 -17.81 10.41 8.99
C TYR A 144 -17.78 10.94 10.43
N ASP A 145 -18.89 11.48 10.94
CA ASP A 145 -18.93 12.05 12.30
C ASP A 145 -18.56 10.99 13.36
N PHE A 146 -19.00 9.75 13.17
CA PHE A 146 -18.65 8.63 14.04
C PHE A 146 -17.15 8.29 14.00
N LEU A 147 -16.58 8.13 12.80
CA LEU A 147 -15.15 7.82 12.64
C LEU A 147 -14.27 8.97 13.15
N TYR A 148 -14.68 10.22 12.90
CA TYR A 148 -13.98 11.41 13.36
C TYR A 148 -14.01 11.51 14.89
N GLY A 149 -15.17 11.30 15.51
CA GLY A 149 -15.31 11.30 16.98
C GLY A 149 -14.41 10.25 17.64
N MET A 150 -14.38 9.02 17.11
CA MET A 150 -13.48 7.97 17.61
C MET A 150 -12.01 8.32 17.42
N ALA A 151 -11.62 8.86 16.26
CA ALA A 151 -10.24 9.25 16.00
C ALA A 151 -9.79 10.33 16.98
N ARG A 152 -10.65 11.32 17.23
CA ARG A 152 -10.39 12.38 18.20
C ARG A 152 -10.22 11.83 19.62
N GLU A 153 -11.10 10.93 20.08
CA GLU A 153 -10.98 10.31 21.41
C GLU A 153 -9.67 9.52 21.58
N LEU A 154 -9.26 8.77 20.54
CA LEU A 154 -8.02 8.00 20.58
C LEU A 154 -6.78 8.88 20.60
N GLU A 155 -6.82 10.01 19.90
CA GLU A 155 -5.72 10.98 19.89
C GLU A 155 -5.61 11.73 21.21
N GLU A 156 -6.73 12.21 21.76
CA GLU A 156 -6.76 12.89 23.07
C GLU A 156 -6.25 11.98 24.20
N ARG A 157 -6.47 10.66 24.10
CA ARG A 157 -6.01 9.66 25.09
C ARG A 157 -4.65 9.03 24.78
N ASP A 158 -4.00 9.42 23.69
CA ASP A 158 -2.78 8.82 23.16
C ASP A 158 -2.78 7.27 23.20
N SER A 159 -3.84 6.68 22.64
CA SER A 159 -4.08 5.24 22.76
C SER A 159 -4.64 4.60 21.48
N PHE A 160 -4.41 3.30 21.33
CA PHE A 160 -5.02 2.46 20.31
C PHE A 160 -6.24 1.73 20.86
N MET A 161 -7.24 1.55 19.99
CA MET A 161 -8.41 0.73 20.26
C MET A 161 -8.13 -0.73 19.87
N LEU A 162 -8.36 -1.68 20.77
CA LEU A 162 -8.24 -3.10 20.45
C LEU A 162 -9.54 -3.64 19.86
N LEU A 163 -9.50 -4.03 18.58
CA LEU A 163 -10.60 -4.64 17.85
C LEU A 163 -10.51 -6.17 17.90
N VAL A 164 -11.62 -6.82 18.23
CA VAL A 164 -11.73 -8.28 18.32
C VAL A 164 -12.85 -8.83 17.46
N HIS A 165 -12.74 -10.10 17.11
CA HIS A 165 -13.82 -10.86 16.50
C HIS A 165 -14.52 -11.66 17.60
N LEU A 166 -15.87 -11.62 17.65
CA LEU A 166 -16.63 -12.53 18.49
C LEU A 166 -16.62 -13.92 17.85
N THR A 167 -15.57 -14.70 18.14
CA THR A 167 -15.78 -16.13 18.38
C THR A 167 -16.09 -16.26 19.86
N ASN A 168 -17.06 -17.11 20.22
CA ASN A 168 -17.15 -17.59 21.61
C ASN A 168 -15.73 -17.93 22.07
N LEU A 169 -15.40 -17.57 23.31
CA LEU A 169 -14.08 -17.70 23.94
C LEU A 169 -13.56 -19.15 23.84
N GLU A 170 -13.04 -19.55 22.69
CA GLU A 170 -12.01 -20.56 22.63
C GLU A 170 -10.70 -19.82 22.89
N PRO A 171 -10.00 -20.12 23.99
CA PRO A 171 -8.72 -19.51 24.26
C PRO A 171 -7.82 -19.81 23.05
N LEU A 172 -7.11 -18.78 22.57
CA LEU A 172 -5.98 -18.98 21.66
C LEU A 172 -5.08 -20.00 22.33
N GLY A 173 -5.18 -21.25 21.87
CA GLY A 173 -4.40 -22.36 22.40
C GLY A 173 -2.95 -21.93 22.34
N SER A 174 -2.32 -21.90 23.51
CA SER A 174 -0.89 -22.05 23.64
C SER A 174 -0.51 -23.22 22.73
N SER A 175 0.12 -22.94 21.60
CA SER A 175 0.84 -23.95 20.84
C SER A 175 2.12 -24.28 21.60
N ASP A 176 1.95 -24.81 22.80
CA ASP A 176 2.88 -25.77 23.39
C ASP A 176 2.55 -27.10 22.75
N GLN A 177 3.33 -27.45 21.74
CA GLN A 177 3.66 -28.84 21.48
C GLN A 177 4.97 -28.85 20.69
N CYS A 178 6.06 -28.88 21.46
CA CYS A 178 7.24 -29.66 21.10
C CYS A 178 6.78 -31.06 20.65
N ARG A 179 7.13 -31.44 19.42
CA ARG A 179 7.67 -32.74 19.05
C ARG A 179 8.36 -32.63 17.70
#